data_AF-A0A1Z1M2S8-F1
#
_entry.id   AF-A0A1Z1M2S8-F1
#
_cell.length_a   1.000
_cell.length_b   1.000
_cell.length_c   1.000
_cell.angle_alpha   90.00
_cell.angle_beta   90.00
_cell.angle_gamma   90.00
#
_symmetry.space_group_name_H-M   'P 1'
#
loop_
_entity.id
_entity.type
_entity.pdbx_description
1 polymer ?
#
loop_
_entity_poly.entity_id
_entity_poly.type
_entity_poly.pdbx_seq_one_letter_code
_entity_poly.pdbx_strand_id
1 'polypeptide(L)'
;MKYIRYSNHKESCNFLDTIIYISLIYEIIHENLLNKISIEIINEYRKSKKSYIAIQYINKFNYIYNKTYEYYYNYNYYELDKTEIAMTTLYIISQIQKQNSIYFLIKFFYK
;
A
#
# COMPACT_ATOMS: atom_id res chain seq x y z
N MET A 1 8.81 15.79 -9.60
CA MET A 1 7.76 14.74 -9.56
C MET A 1 6.52 15.33 -8.91
N LYS A 2 5.43 15.43 -9.66
CA LYS A 2 4.18 16.11 -9.27
C LYS A 2 3.24 15.03 -8.74
N TYR A 3 3.13 14.88 -7.43
CA TYR A 3 2.18 13.93 -6.84
C TYR A 3 0.75 14.37 -7.16
N ILE A 4 -0.11 13.38 -7.41
CA ILE A 4 -1.48 13.52 -7.90
C ILE A 4 -2.21 14.60 -7.08
N ARG A 5 -2.53 15.72 -7.75
CA ARG A 5 -3.38 16.78 -7.21
C ARG A 5 -4.81 16.24 -7.13
N TYR A 6 -5.35 16.06 -5.94
CA TYR A 6 -6.81 16.10 -5.77
C TYR A 6 -7.23 17.56 -5.88
N SER A 7 -7.48 18.04 -7.11
CA SER A 7 -8.29 19.24 -7.32
C SER A 7 -9.74 18.91 -6.98
N ASN A 8 -10.42 19.83 -6.30
CA ASN A 8 -11.84 19.80 -5.91
C ASN A 8 -12.82 19.57 -7.08
N HIS A 9 -12.81 18.38 -7.67
CA HIS A 9 -13.79 17.96 -8.64
C HIS A 9 -14.49 16.71 -8.12
N LYS A 10 -15.80 16.84 -7.87
CA LYS A 10 -16.75 15.74 -8.00
C LYS A 10 -16.78 15.32 -9.48
N GLU A 11 -15.67 14.83 -10.01
CA GLU A 11 -15.68 14.08 -11.25
C GLU A 11 -16.09 12.67 -10.86
N SER A 12 -17.29 12.28 -11.29
CA SER A 12 -17.71 10.88 -11.24
C SER A 12 -16.63 10.08 -11.97
N CYS A 13 -15.94 9.18 -11.25
CA CYS A 13 -15.00 8.26 -11.87
C CYS A 13 -15.77 7.50 -12.95
N ASN A 14 -15.44 7.73 -14.22
CA ASN A 14 -16.22 7.12 -15.30
C ASN A 14 -15.89 5.62 -15.34
N PHE A 15 -16.82 4.83 -15.89
CA PHE A 15 -16.67 3.37 -15.93
C PHE A 15 -15.41 2.91 -16.69
N LEU A 16 -15.04 3.58 -17.78
CA LEU A 16 -13.81 3.32 -18.53
C LEU A 16 -12.57 3.62 -17.69
N ASP A 17 -12.55 4.73 -16.95
CA ASP A 17 -11.43 5.07 -16.07
C ASP A 17 -11.25 3.98 -15.01
N THR A 18 -12.37 3.47 -14.46
CA THR A 18 -12.37 2.37 -13.49
C THR A 18 -11.80 1.09 -14.10
N ILE A 19 -12.20 0.72 -15.32
CA ILE A 19 -11.64 -0.44 -16.04
C ILE A 19 -10.13 -0.26 -16.27
N ILE A 20 -9.70 0.93 -16.68
CA ILE A 20 -8.28 1.23 -16.91
C ILE A 20 -7.48 1.06 -15.61
N TYR A 21 -7.98 1.58 -14.49
CA TYR A 21 -7.32 1.40 -13.19
C TYR A 21 -7.26 -0.07 -12.77
N ILE A 22 -8.35 -0.84 -12.95
CA ILE A 22 -8.37 -2.28 -12.66
C ILE A 22 -7.33 -3.01 -13.52
N SER A 23 -7.22 -2.68 -14.80
CA SER A 23 -6.24 -3.28 -15.72
C SER A 23 -4.81 -2.97 -15.29
N LEU A 24 -4.50 -1.71 -14.97
CA LEU A 24 -3.17 -1.31 -14.48
C LEU A 24 -2.83 -2.01 -13.17
N ILE A 25 -3.78 -2.10 -12.23
CA ILE A 25 -3.60 -2.84 -10.98
C ILE A 25 -3.34 -4.32 -11.27
N TYR A 26 -4.09 -4.93 -12.20
CA TYR A 26 -3.91 -6.32 -12.60
C TYR A 26 -2.50 -6.58 -13.16
N GLU A 27 -2.02 -5.73 -14.07
CA GLU A 27 -0.68 -5.81 -14.67
C GLU A 27 0.41 -5.71 -13.60
N ILE A 28 0.34 -4.68 -12.74
CA ILE A 28 1.29 -4.46 -11.65
C ILE A 28 1.33 -5.66 -10.69
N ILE A 29 0.17 -6.26 -10.41
CA ILE A 29 0.07 -7.46 -9.57
C ILE A 29 0.72 -8.66 -10.24
N HIS A 30 0.59 -8.80 -11.57
CA HIS A 30 1.09 -9.96 -12.31
C HIS A 30 2.60 -9.93 -12.51
N GLU A 31 3.26 -8.77 -12.45
CA GLU A 31 4.71 -8.68 -12.65
C GLU A 31 5.58 -9.33 -11.54
N ASN A 32 5.00 -9.79 -10.41
CA ASN A 32 5.69 -10.52 -9.32
C ASN A 32 6.83 -9.76 -8.61
N LEU A 33 7.29 -8.64 -9.14
CA LEU A 33 8.32 -7.82 -8.55
C LEU A 33 7.92 -7.33 -7.15
N LEU A 34 6.71 -6.79 -7.01
CA LEU A 34 6.20 -6.32 -5.73
C LEU A 34 6.05 -7.44 -4.70
N ASN A 35 5.65 -8.63 -5.14
CA ASN A 35 5.51 -9.79 -4.29
C ASN A 35 6.89 -10.25 -3.76
N LYS A 36 7.86 -10.42 -4.66
CA LYS A 36 9.24 -10.78 -4.32
C LYS A 36 9.86 -9.79 -3.33
N ILE A 37 9.78 -8.50 -3.62
CA ILE A 37 10.29 -7.44 -2.75
C ILE A 37 9.58 -7.49 -1.39
N SER A 38 8.27 -7.70 -1.37
CA SER A 38 7.51 -7.77 -0.12
C SER A 38 7.92 -8.96 0.74
N ILE A 39 8.07 -10.15 0.14
CA ILE A 39 8.54 -11.36 0.83
C ILE A 39 9.96 -11.16 1.37
N GLU A 40 10.85 -10.54 0.59
CA GLU A 40 12.21 -10.24 1.01
C GLU A 40 12.23 -9.34 2.25
N ILE A 41 11.52 -8.21 2.22
CA ILE A 41 11.44 -7.28 3.35
C ILE A 41 10.87 -7.97 4.60
N ILE A 42 9.81 -8.76 4.45
CA ILE A 42 9.19 -9.51 5.56
C ILE A 42 10.19 -10.50 6.17
N ASN A 43 10.89 -11.27 5.34
CA ASN A 43 11.85 -12.25 5.80
C ASN A 43 13.03 -11.60 6.52
N GLU A 44 13.53 -10.49 5.99
CA GLU A 44 14.59 -9.70 6.61
C GLU A 44 14.17 -9.11 7.96
N TYR A 45 12.95 -8.56 8.04
CA TYR A 45 12.39 -8.06 9.31
C TYR A 45 12.23 -9.17 10.36
N ARG A 46 11.79 -10.37 9.93
CA ARG A 46 11.65 -11.54 10.82
C ARG A 46 13.00 -12.02 11.37
N LYS A 47 14.06 -12.01 10.55
CA LYS A 47 15.41 -12.35 11.00
C LYS A 47 15.96 -11.31 11.98
N SER A 48 15.76 -10.04 11.67
CA SER A 48 16.20 -8.93 12.51
C SER A 48 15.31 -7.72 12.31
N LYS A 49 14.69 -7.25 13.41
CA LYS A 49 13.95 -5.98 13.44
C LYS A 49 14.82 -4.77 13.06
N LYS A 50 16.15 -4.93 13.03
CA LYS A 50 17.12 -3.90 12.63
C LYS A 50 17.65 -4.07 11.20
N SER A 51 17.05 -4.94 10.38
CA SER A 51 17.47 -5.08 8.99
C SER A 51 17.36 -3.73 8.26
N TYR A 52 18.44 -3.36 7.55
CA TYR A 52 18.53 -2.10 6.84
C TYR A 52 17.41 -1.91 5.82
N ILE A 53 17.09 -2.97 5.06
CA ILE A 53 16.04 -2.97 4.04
C ILE A 53 14.67 -2.75 4.70
N ALA A 54 14.39 -3.43 5.81
CA ALA A 54 13.13 -3.28 6.53
C ALA A 54 12.99 -1.88 7.15
N ILE A 55 14.05 -1.34 7.75
CA ILE A 55 14.06 0.02 8.30
C ILE A 55 13.82 1.06 7.18
N GLN A 56 14.49 0.92 6.04
CA GLN A 56 14.28 1.82 4.91
C GLN A 56 12.82 1.80 4.44
N TYR A 57 12.24 0.61 4.31
CA TYR A 57 10.84 0.46 3.94
C TYR A 57 9.93 1.15 4.96
N ILE A 58 10.08 0.84 6.26
CA ILE A 58 9.24 1.41 7.33
C ILE A 58 9.36 2.94 7.35
N ASN A 59 10.57 3.49 7.20
CA ASN A 59 10.79 4.94 7.17
C ASN A 59 10.10 5.59 5.96
N LYS A 60 10.19 4.98 4.78
CA LYS A 60 9.52 5.49 3.58
C LYS A 60 8.00 5.37 3.68
N PHE A 61 7.51 4.26 4.22
CA PHE A 61 6.10 4.06 4.53
C PHE A 61 5.61 5.15 5.49
N ASN A 62 6.30 5.37 6.61
CA ASN A 62 5.95 6.39 7.60
C ASN A 62 5.94 7.80 7.00
N TYR A 63 6.91 8.12 6.14
CA TYR A 63 6.94 9.40 5.44
C TYR A 63 5.70 9.60 4.57
N ILE A 64 5.37 8.61 3.74
CA ILE A 64 4.18 8.66 2.87
C ILE A 64 2.92 8.71 3.71
N TYR A 65 2.78 7.81 4.67
CA TYR A 65 1.64 7.71 5.59
C TYR A 65 1.40 9.04 6.31
N ASN A 66 2.43 9.65 6.89
CA ASN A 66 2.30 10.94 7.57
C ASN A 66 1.88 12.03 6.59
N LYS A 67 2.48 12.10 5.40
CA LYS A 67 2.12 13.11 4.40
C LYS A 67 0.69 12.96 3.89
N THR A 68 0.20 11.74 3.74
CA THR A 68 -1.20 11.49 3.36
C THR A 68 -2.14 11.71 4.54
N TYR A 69 -1.79 11.24 5.74
CA TYR A 69 -2.65 11.31 6.91
C TYR A 69 -2.77 12.72 7.45
N GLU A 70 -1.69 13.51 7.54
CA GLU A 70 -1.75 14.95 7.86
C GLU A 70 -2.61 15.72 6.85
N TYR A 71 -2.62 15.29 5.59
CA TYR A 71 -3.42 15.93 4.55
C TYR A 71 -4.93 15.66 4.71
N TYR A 72 -5.31 14.47 5.20
CA TYR A 72 -6.73 14.05 5.31
C TYR A 72 -7.32 14.19 6.72
N TYR A 73 -6.50 14.11 7.77
CA TYR A 73 -6.94 14.12 9.17
C TYR A 73 -6.10 15.11 9.98
N ASN A 74 -6.69 16.29 10.23
CA ASN A 74 -6.07 17.37 11.01
C ASN A 74 -6.21 17.19 12.53
N TYR A 75 -6.71 16.03 12.98
CA TYR A 75 -7.01 15.78 14.39
C TYR A 75 -6.76 14.32 14.79
N ASN A 76 -6.17 14.18 15.99
CA ASN A 76 -6.47 13.16 17.00
C ASN A 76 -5.96 11.73 16.77
N TYR A 77 -5.72 10.89 17.77
CA TYR A 77 -5.46 10.98 19.22
C TYR A 77 -4.86 9.62 19.70
N TYR A 78 -4.50 8.76 18.75
CA TYR A 78 -4.09 7.38 18.97
C TYR A 78 -2.78 7.17 18.23
N GLU A 79 -1.71 6.91 18.97
CA GLU A 79 -0.45 6.44 18.40
C GLU A 79 -0.67 5.00 17.90
N LEU A 80 -1.20 4.88 16.68
CA LEU A 80 -1.20 3.60 15.98
C LEU A 80 0.26 3.20 15.72
N ASP A 81 0.60 1.93 15.95
CA ASP A 81 1.93 1.41 15.61
C ASP A 81 2.08 1.40 14.08
N LYS A 82 2.71 2.45 13.56
CA LYS A 82 2.95 2.60 12.12
C LYS A 82 3.82 1.48 11.55
N THR A 83 4.66 0.85 12.39
CA THR A 83 5.43 -0.32 12.00
C THR A 83 4.52 -1.51 11.74
N GLU A 84 3.55 -1.75 12.63
CA GLU A 84 2.56 -2.81 12.47
C GLU A 84 1.72 -2.60 11.19
N ILE A 85 1.28 -1.37 10.93
CA ILE A 85 0.55 -1.01 9.71
C ILE A 85 1.42 -1.25 8.46
N ALA A 86 2.69 -0.82 8.49
CA ALA A 86 3.63 -1.01 7.39
C ALA A 86 3.84 -2.50 7.08
N MET A 87 4.10 -3.31 8.12
CA MET A 87 4.31 -4.74 7.96
C MET A 87 3.04 -5.48 7.52
N THR A 88 1.88 -5.07 8.02
CA THR A 88 0.57 -5.59 7.57
C THR A 88 0.32 -5.27 6.09
N THR A 89 0.70 -4.07 5.64
CA THR A 89 0.61 -3.66 4.24
C THR A 89 1.49 -4.55 3.34
N LEU A 90 2.75 -4.79 3.72
CA LEU A 90 3.61 -5.74 3.00
C LEU A 90 3.04 -7.15 2.98
N TYR A 91 2.49 -7.60 4.11
CA TYR A 91 1.87 -8.91 4.18
C TYR A 91 0.74 -9.02 3.16
N ILE A 92 -0.17 -8.05 3.12
CA ILE A 92 -1.24 -8.01 2.12
C ILE A 92 -0.65 -8.12 0.71
N ILE A 93 0.33 -7.28 0.36
CA ILE A 93 0.99 -7.32 -0.96
C ILE A 93 1.58 -8.69 -1.29
N SER A 94 2.22 -9.33 -0.30
CA SER A 94 2.75 -10.69 -0.45
C SER A 94 1.67 -11.76 -0.69
N GLN A 95 0.44 -11.50 -0.27
CA GLN A 95 -0.70 -12.42 -0.47
C GLN A 95 -1.47 -12.14 -1.76
N ILE A 96 -1.33 -10.94 -2.35
CA ILE A 96 -2.10 -10.55 -3.54
C ILE A 96 -1.87 -11.53 -4.69
N GLN A 97 -0.71 -12.18 -4.85
CA GLN A 97 -0.51 -13.09 -5.99
C GLN A 97 -1.16 -14.47 -5.85
N LYS A 98 -1.80 -14.79 -4.73
CA LYS A 98 -2.55 -16.05 -4.59
C LYS A 98 -3.81 -16.00 -5.48
N GLN A 99 -4.28 -17.15 -5.98
CA GLN A 99 -5.53 -17.24 -6.75
C GLN A 99 -6.62 -16.40 -6.06
N ASN A 100 -7.23 -15.47 -6.81
CA ASN A 100 -8.19 -14.44 -6.34
C ASN A 100 -7.60 -13.11 -5.84
N SER A 101 -6.44 -12.71 -6.35
CA SER A 101 -5.70 -11.46 -6.10
C SER A 101 -6.53 -10.18 -5.95
N ILE A 102 -7.30 -9.86 -6.99
CA ILE A 102 -8.14 -8.65 -7.05
C ILE A 102 -9.32 -8.76 -6.09
N TYR A 103 -9.93 -9.94 -5.97
CA TYR A 103 -11.02 -10.16 -5.01
C TYR A 103 -10.54 -9.97 -3.56
N PHE A 104 -9.33 -10.44 -3.22
CA PHE A 104 -8.73 -10.21 -1.91
C PHE A 104 -8.51 -8.72 -1.62
N LEU A 105 -8.00 -7.96 -2.60
CA LEU A 105 -7.86 -6.51 -2.51
C LEU A 105 -9.20 -5.80 -2.31
N ILE A 106 -10.20 -6.13 -3.12
CA ILE A 106 -11.55 -5.56 -3.00
C ILE A 106 -12.11 -5.84 -1.60
N LYS A 107 -12.01 -7.09 -1.12
CA LYS A 107 -12.47 -7.48 0.21
C LYS A 107 -11.74 -6.74 1.34
N PHE A 108 -10.45 -6.47 1.17
CA PHE A 108 -9.66 -5.70 2.14
C PHE A 108 -10.12 -4.24 2.22
N PHE A 109 -10.41 -3.60 1.08
CA PHE A 109 -10.84 -2.20 1.04
C PHE A 109 -12.32 -1.97 1.41
N TYR A 110 -13.17 -2.99 1.28
CA TYR A 110 -14.62 -2.89 1.58
C TYR A 110 -14.99 -3.21 3.03
N LYS A 111 -14.01 -3.41 3.91
CA LYS A 111 -14.22 -3.80 5.31
C LYS A 111 -13.74 -2.69 6.24
#